data_AF-E2SC24-F1
#
_entry.id   AF-E2SC24-F1
#
_cell.length_a   1.000
_cell.length_b   1.000
_cell.length_c   1.000
_cell.angle_alpha   90.00
_cell.angle_beta   90.00
_cell.angle_gamma   90.00
#
_symmetry.space_group_name_H-M   'P 1'
#
loop_
_entity.id
_entity.type
_entity.pdbx_description
1 polymer ?
#
loop_
_entity_poly.entity_id
_entity_poly.type
_entity_poly.pdbx_seq_one_letter_code
_entity_poly.pdbx_strand_id
1 'polypeptide(L)'
;MTQPPPVDPFGHPVAPPPPPYPAPTAWAQPQVHRVPRRLGGPATAAIVAAGALTLLGVLEAGFAWSAQAEYLEAAREGRPGFTVLTTYDLLAVAWLPALVACFVTTGLWLHRARTNVEALHPHLSHARSAGWAWGGWVVPFVSLWFPYQVVRDVSRDPASGRSSPLIGWWWAAWLVFVVSDAFAASLVGYGAPDPTTLQALGAAETWSAATAVVGFTLWVLVVRDVTARHRRLLEGRI
;
A
#
# COMPACT_ATOMS: atom_id res chain seq x y z
N MET A 1 52.60 -27.16 47.24
CA MET A 1 53.37 -25.90 47.11
C MET A 1 52.60 -24.99 46.17
N THR A 2 51.88 -24.00 46.69
CA THR A 2 51.11 -23.01 45.91
C THR A 2 52.03 -21.86 45.52
N GLN A 3 52.16 -21.59 44.22
CA GLN A 3 52.90 -20.42 43.71
C GLN A 3 52.27 -19.12 44.24
N PRO A 4 53.06 -18.12 44.65
CA PRO A 4 52.54 -16.81 45.05
C PRO A 4 51.88 -16.10 43.84
N PRO A 5 50.80 -15.33 44.07
CA PRO A 5 50.09 -14.66 43.00
C PRO A 5 50.98 -13.63 42.27
N PRO A 6 50.76 -13.39 40.97
CA PRO A 6 51.49 -12.37 40.23
C PRO A 6 51.28 -11.00 40.89
N VAL A 7 52.39 -10.29 41.11
CA VAL A 7 52.39 -8.91 41.60
C VAL A 7 52.75 -7.98 40.45
N ASP A 8 52.15 -6.79 40.45
CA ASP A 8 52.49 -5.72 39.51
C ASP A 8 53.87 -5.09 39.84
N PRO A 9 54.39 -4.18 39.00
CA PRO A 9 55.68 -3.52 39.23
C PRO A 9 55.79 -2.71 40.53
N PHE A 10 54.66 -2.48 41.22
CA PHE A 10 54.55 -1.73 42.47
C PHE A 10 54.24 -2.64 43.67
N GLY A 11 54.23 -3.96 43.48
CA GLY A 11 54.05 -4.95 44.54
C GLY A 11 52.60 -5.24 44.92
N HIS A 12 51.62 -4.79 44.13
CA HIS A 12 50.21 -5.06 44.38
C HIS A 12 49.77 -6.39 43.75
N PRO A 13 48.94 -7.19 44.43
CA PRO A 13 48.36 -8.40 43.85
C PRO A 13 47.54 -8.06 42.60
N VAL A 14 47.85 -8.69 41.47
CA VAL A 14 47.07 -8.53 40.24
C VAL A 14 45.73 -9.23 40.42
N ALA A 15 44.65 -8.44 40.48
CA ALA A 15 43.30 -8.99 40.51
C ALA A 15 43.00 -9.74 39.20
N PRO A 16 42.32 -10.91 39.24
CA PRO A 16 41.90 -11.58 38.03
C PRO A 16 40.96 -10.67 37.22
N PRO A 17 41.05 -10.68 35.87
CA PRO A 17 40.14 -9.91 35.04
C PRO A 17 38.69 -10.31 35.35
N PRO A 18 37.74 -9.36 35.37
CA PRO A 18 36.35 -9.68 35.56
C PRO A 18 35.89 -10.66 34.46
N PRO A 19 34.96 -11.58 34.76
CA PRO A 19 34.39 -12.45 33.74
C PRO A 19 33.82 -11.59 32.61
N PRO A 20 33.92 -12.02 31.34
CA PRO A 20 33.30 -11.31 30.23
C PRO A 20 31.82 -11.09 30.55
N TYR A 21 31.35 -9.86 30.43
CA TYR A 21 29.91 -9.61 30.47
C TYR A 21 29.25 -10.50 29.42
N PRO A 22 28.23 -11.32 29.77
CA PRO A 22 27.44 -11.97 28.74
C PRO A 22 26.95 -10.87 27.81
N ALA A 23 27.23 -11.01 26.51
CA ALA A 23 26.66 -10.13 25.50
C ALA A 23 25.17 -10.01 25.80
N PRO A 24 24.55 -8.82 25.74
CA PRO A 24 23.12 -8.70 25.94
C PRO A 24 22.49 -9.71 25.00
N THR A 25 21.88 -10.77 25.55
CA THR A 25 21.04 -11.66 24.78
C THR A 25 20.02 -10.71 24.19
N ALA A 26 20.16 -10.39 22.89
CA ALA A 26 19.14 -9.70 22.14
C ALA A 26 17.87 -10.44 22.53
N TRP A 27 16.99 -9.76 23.27
CA TRP A 27 15.77 -10.32 23.84
C TRP A 27 15.24 -11.28 22.79
N ALA A 28 15.29 -12.59 23.05
CA ALA A 28 14.72 -13.52 22.10
C ALA A 28 13.25 -13.14 22.10
N GLN A 29 12.77 -12.44 21.05
CA GLN A 29 11.35 -12.14 20.93
C GLN A 29 10.67 -13.48 21.10
N PRO A 30 9.69 -13.59 22.01
CA PRO A 30 8.87 -14.78 22.06
C PRO A 30 8.43 -15.03 20.62
N GLN A 31 8.85 -16.16 20.04
CA GLN A 31 8.39 -16.59 18.73
C GLN A 31 6.93 -16.97 18.96
N VAL A 32 6.05 -15.98 19.01
CA VAL A 32 4.62 -16.18 19.22
C VAL A 32 4.18 -17.04 18.06
N HIS A 33 3.88 -18.32 18.34
CA HIS A 33 3.42 -19.26 17.34
C HIS A 33 2.05 -18.78 16.87
N ARG A 34 2.03 -17.97 15.80
CA ARG A 34 0.79 -17.42 15.25
C ARG A 34 0.13 -18.50 14.40
N VAL A 35 -1.13 -18.79 14.69
CA VAL A 35 -1.91 -19.73 13.87
C VAL A 35 -2.24 -19.05 12.53
N PRO A 36 -1.87 -19.63 11.36
CA PRO A 36 -2.19 -19.07 10.06
C PRO A 36 -3.70 -18.93 9.84
N ARG A 37 -4.13 -17.82 9.23
CA ARG A 37 -5.53 -17.45 9.02
C ARG A 37 -5.92 -17.51 7.54
N ARG A 38 -7.18 -17.85 7.24
CA ARG A 38 -7.70 -17.80 5.87
C ARG A 38 -7.79 -16.36 5.36
N LEU A 39 -7.35 -16.14 4.12
CA LEU A 39 -7.33 -14.83 3.46
C LEU A 39 -8.59 -14.52 2.63
N GLY A 40 -9.46 -15.52 2.38
CA GLY A 40 -10.54 -15.43 1.38
C GLY A 40 -11.49 -14.26 1.55
N GLY A 41 -12.07 -14.06 2.74
CA GLY A 41 -13.03 -12.97 2.98
C GLY A 41 -12.43 -11.57 2.71
N PRO A 42 -11.33 -11.18 3.39
CA PRO A 42 -10.67 -9.90 3.14
C PRO A 42 -10.16 -9.73 1.70
N ALA A 43 -9.68 -10.80 1.06
CA ALA A 43 -9.24 -10.76 -0.34
C ALA A 43 -10.41 -10.44 -1.28
N THR A 44 -11.57 -11.10 -1.11
CA THR A 44 -12.78 -10.80 -1.89
C THR A 44 -13.23 -9.36 -1.66
N ALA A 45 -13.23 -8.90 -0.41
CA ALA A 45 -13.62 -7.53 -0.10
C ALA A 45 -12.69 -6.49 -0.75
N ALA A 46 -11.37 -6.73 -0.74
CA ALA A 46 -10.40 -5.86 -1.41
C ALA A 46 -10.58 -5.85 -2.94
N ILE A 47 -10.91 -6.98 -3.55
CA ILE A 47 -11.21 -7.08 -4.99
C ILE A 47 -12.50 -6.32 -5.33
N VAL A 48 -13.55 -6.46 -4.52
CA VAL A 48 -14.82 -5.74 -4.72
C VAL A 48 -14.60 -4.24 -4.57
N ALA A 49 -13.84 -3.80 -3.57
CA ALA A 49 -13.51 -2.39 -3.39
C ALA A 49 -12.70 -1.81 -4.56
N ALA A 50 -11.73 -2.56 -5.08
CA ALA A 50 -10.98 -2.17 -6.28
C ALA A 50 -11.89 -2.08 -7.52
N GLY A 51 -12.82 -3.02 -7.69
CA GLY A 51 -13.83 -2.98 -8.76
C GLY A 51 -14.76 -1.78 -8.64
N ALA A 52 -15.20 -1.44 -7.43
CA ALA A 52 -16.04 -0.27 -7.16
C ALA A 52 -15.30 1.05 -7.49
N LEU A 53 -14.03 1.19 -7.09
CA LEU A 53 -13.20 2.35 -7.45
C LEU A 53 -12.97 2.45 -8.96
N THR A 54 -12.76 1.31 -9.62
CA THR A 54 -12.61 1.28 -11.09
C THR A 54 -13.89 1.75 -11.77
N LEU A 55 -15.05 1.26 -11.33
CA LEU A 55 -16.34 1.68 -11.84
C LEU A 55 -16.57 3.18 -11.61
N LEU A 56 -16.24 3.67 -10.42
CA LEU A 56 -16.38 5.08 -10.08
C LEU A 56 -15.58 5.98 -11.03
N GLY A 57 -14.29 5.69 -11.24
CA GLY A 57 -13.45 6.44 -12.17
C GLY A 57 -13.92 6.36 -13.64
N VAL A 58 -14.45 5.21 -14.08
CA VAL A 58 -15.03 5.08 -15.42
C VAL A 58 -16.30 5.93 -15.57
N LEU A 59 -17.15 5.95 -14.55
CA LEU A 59 -18.34 6.81 -14.55
C LEU A 59 -17.95 8.28 -14.57
N GLU A 60 -16.99 8.70 -13.74
CA GLU A 60 -16.48 10.07 -13.76
C GLU A 60 -15.92 10.46 -15.12
N ALA A 61 -15.09 9.63 -15.75
CA ALA A 61 -14.60 9.90 -17.10
C ALA A 61 -15.75 10.06 -18.11
N GLY A 62 -16.82 9.29 -17.97
CA GLY A 62 -18.02 9.44 -18.81
C GLY A 62 -18.73 10.79 -18.60
N PHE A 63 -18.91 11.21 -17.35
CA PHE A 63 -19.59 12.47 -17.01
C PHE A 63 -18.68 13.70 -17.07
N ALA A 64 -17.36 13.53 -17.14
CA ALA A 64 -16.39 14.61 -17.20
C ALA A 64 -16.53 15.44 -18.48
N TRP A 65 -16.93 14.81 -19.59
CA TRP A 65 -17.17 15.52 -20.86
C TRP A 65 -18.40 16.45 -20.79
N SER A 66 -19.49 16.00 -20.15
CA SER A 66 -20.65 16.86 -19.91
C SER A 66 -20.33 17.95 -18.89
N ALA A 67 -19.65 17.60 -17.79
CA ALA A 67 -19.25 18.56 -16.76
C ALA A 67 -18.31 19.64 -17.32
N GLN A 68 -17.36 19.26 -18.18
CA GLN A 68 -16.49 20.19 -18.90
C GLN A 68 -17.30 21.23 -19.69
N ALA A 69 -18.36 20.82 -20.39
CA ALA A 69 -19.18 21.75 -21.16
C ALA A 69 -19.89 22.77 -20.25
N GLU A 70 -20.48 22.29 -19.15
CA GLU A 70 -21.17 23.13 -18.16
C GLU A 70 -20.21 24.09 -17.43
N TYR A 71 -19.03 23.63 -17.04
CA TYR A 71 -18.02 24.49 -16.41
C TYR A 71 -17.48 25.55 -17.38
N LEU A 72 -17.28 25.21 -18.65
CA LEU A 72 -16.85 26.17 -19.67
C LEU A 72 -17.91 27.24 -19.93
N GLU A 73 -19.19 26.86 -19.94
CA GLU A 73 -20.30 27.80 -20.05
C GLU A 73 -20.34 28.76 -18.86
N ALA A 74 -20.30 28.22 -17.64
CA ALA A 74 -20.24 29.04 -16.43
C ALA A 74 -19.04 29.98 -16.40
N ALA A 75 -17.86 29.51 -16.80
CA ALA A 75 -16.66 30.33 -16.86
C ALA A 75 -16.78 31.47 -17.89
N ARG A 76 -17.42 31.22 -19.05
CA ARG A 76 -17.70 32.27 -20.06
C ARG A 76 -18.70 33.30 -19.58
N GLU A 77 -19.67 32.89 -18.76
CA GLU A 77 -20.65 33.78 -18.12
C GLU A 77 -20.08 34.54 -16.92
N GLY A 78 -18.81 34.29 -16.54
CA GLY A 78 -18.21 34.85 -15.33
C GLY A 78 -18.85 34.34 -14.04
N ARG A 79 -19.54 33.19 -14.10
CA ARG A 79 -20.15 32.55 -12.94
C ARG A 79 -19.10 31.76 -12.16
N PRO A 80 -19.13 31.78 -10.82
CA PRO A 80 -18.25 30.95 -10.04
C PRO A 80 -18.54 29.46 -10.29
N GLY A 81 -17.48 28.63 -10.44
CA GLY A 81 -17.61 27.20 -10.76
C GLY A 81 -18.46 26.41 -9.76
N PHE A 82 -18.42 26.77 -8.46
CA PHE A 82 -19.23 26.13 -7.42
C PHE A 82 -20.75 26.36 -7.55
N THR A 83 -21.19 27.23 -8.46
CA THR A 83 -22.62 27.43 -8.74
C THR A 83 -23.20 26.40 -9.70
N VAL A 84 -22.33 25.57 -10.30
CA VAL A 84 -22.71 24.44 -11.16
C VAL A 84 -22.45 23.17 -10.39
N LEU A 85 -23.49 22.36 -10.19
CA LEU A 85 -23.38 21.05 -9.58
C LEU A 85 -23.73 20.00 -10.62
N THR A 86 -22.73 19.26 -11.06
CA THR A 86 -22.82 18.25 -12.12
C THR A 86 -22.93 16.84 -11.52
N THR A 87 -23.25 15.84 -12.34
CA THR A 87 -23.16 14.44 -11.89
C THR A 87 -21.72 14.03 -11.56
N TYR A 88 -20.73 14.61 -12.25
CA TYR A 88 -19.31 14.42 -11.95
C TYR A 88 -18.99 14.83 -10.51
N ASP A 89 -19.48 15.99 -10.05
CA ASP A 89 -19.30 16.44 -8.66
C ASP A 89 -19.93 15.50 -7.63
N LEU A 90 -21.08 14.90 -7.96
CA LEU A 90 -21.74 13.94 -7.08
C LEU A 90 -20.96 12.62 -6.97
N LEU A 91 -20.31 12.18 -8.06
CA LEU A 91 -19.44 11.01 -8.05
C LEU A 91 -18.16 11.27 -7.24
N ALA A 92 -17.63 12.49 -7.30
CA ALA A 92 -16.47 12.91 -6.50
C ALA A 92 -16.68 12.66 -4.99
N VAL A 93 -17.90 12.87 -4.49
CA VAL A 93 -18.27 12.62 -3.08
C VAL A 93 -18.19 11.13 -2.71
N ALA A 94 -18.45 10.23 -3.66
CA ALA A 94 -18.42 8.78 -3.42
C ALA A 94 -17.00 8.20 -3.33
N TRP A 95 -15.96 8.94 -3.73
CA TRP A 95 -14.57 8.47 -3.66
C TRP A 95 -14.10 8.22 -2.25
N LEU A 96 -14.31 9.17 -1.34
CA LEU A 96 -13.80 9.06 0.02
C LEU A 96 -14.29 7.77 0.72
N PRO A 97 -15.60 7.45 0.78
CA PRO A 97 -16.04 6.20 1.39
C PRO A 97 -15.53 4.96 0.64
N ALA A 98 -15.43 4.99 -0.69
CA ALA A 98 -14.90 3.88 -1.47
C ALA A 98 -13.40 3.64 -1.20
N LEU A 99 -12.60 4.71 -1.09
CA LEU A 99 -11.18 4.68 -0.74
C LEU A 99 -10.98 4.17 0.69
N VAL A 100 -11.80 4.61 1.64
CA VAL A 100 -11.77 4.09 3.02
C VAL A 100 -12.07 2.59 3.04
N ALA A 101 -13.10 2.13 2.30
CA ALA A 101 -13.42 0.72 2.21
C ALA A 101 -12.26 -0.09 1.59
N CYS A 102 -11.65 0.43 0.52
CA CYS A 102 -10.48 -0.18 -0.12
C CYS A 102 -9.28 -0.25 0.83
N PHE A 103 -8.97 0.84 1.53
CA PHE A 103 -7.89 0.92 2.52
C PHE A 103 -8.09 -0.10 3.63
N VAL A 104 -9.28 -0.18 4.22
CA VAL A 104 -9.58 -1.11 5.33
C VAL A 104 -9.48 -2.56 4.87
N THR A 105 -10.13 -2.90 3.76
CA THR A 105 -10.17 -4.29 3.26
C THR A 105 -8.78 -4.76 2.81
N THR A 106 -8.04 -3.92 2.10
CA THR A 106 -6.65 -4.18 1.69
C THR A 106 -5.71 -4.26 2.88
N GLY A 107 -5.83 -3.36 3.86
CA GLY A 107 -5.05 -3.37 5.09
C GLY A 107 -5.28 -4.65 5.91
N LEU A 108 -6.52 -5.08 6.06
CA LEU A 108 -6.87 -6.35 6.71
C LEU A 108 -6.29 -7.56 5.97
N TRP A 109 -6.39 -7.56 4.64
CA TRP A 109 -5.84 -8.62 3.81
C TRP A 109 -4.31 -8.68 3.93
N LEU A 110 -3.61 -7.54 3.78
CA LEU A 110 -2.15 -7.44 3.91
C LEU A 110 -1.67 -7.85 5.29
N HIS A 111 -2.32 -7.36 6.34
CA HIS A 111 -1.97 -7.69 7.71
C HIS A 111 -2.07 -9.21 7.94
N ARG A 112 -3.16 -9.84 7.48
CA ARG A 112 -3.32 -11.30 7.59
C ARG A 112 -2.32 -12.07 6.75
N ALA A 113 -2.07 -11.65 5.50
CA ALA A 113 -1.09 -12.28 4.63
C ALA A 113 0.29 -12.26 5.28
N ARG A 114 0.69 -11.11 5.83
CA ARG A 114 1.94 -10.97 6.58
C ARG A 114 2.00 -11.90 7.79
N THR A 115 0.97 -11.93 8.63
CA THR A 115 0.96 -12.81 9.80
C THR A 115 1.07 -14.28 9.41
N ASN A 116 0.53 -14.67 8.25
CA ASN A 116 0.71 -16.01 7.72
C ASN A 116 2.16 -16.24 7.32
N VAL A 117 2.78 -15.33 6.56
CA VAL A 117 4.20 -15.47 6.18
C VAL A 117 5.09 -15.59 7.41
N GLU A 118 4.89 -14.76 8.44
CA GLU A 118 5.64 -14.82 9.70
C GLU A 118 5.46 -16.17 10.43
N ALA A 119 4.27 -16.77 10.36
CA ALA A 119 3.97 -18.06 10.97
C ALA A 119 4.49 -19.26 10.16
N LEU A 120 4.41 -19.18 8.84
CA LEU A 120 4.72 -20.28 7.91
C LEU A 120 6.22 -20.34 7.59
N HIS A 121 6.85 -19.18 7.48
CA HIS A 121 8.21 -19.03 6.98
C HIS A 121 8.97 -17.98 7.82
N PRO A 122 9.32 -18.29 9.09
CA PRO A 122 10.00 -17.35 9.99
C PRO A 122 11.37 -16.86 9.47
N HIS A 123 11.98 -17.60 8.54
CA HIS A 123 13.24 -17.24 7.90
C HIS A 123 13.12 -16.12 6.85
N LEU A 124 11.90 -15.81 6.38
CA LEU A 124 11.68 -14.72 5.43
C LEU A 124 11.64 -13.38 6.17
N SER A 125 12.62 -12.52 5.88
CA SER A 125 12.68 -11.17 6.42
C SER A 125 11.69 -10.25 5.71
N HIS A 126 11.16 -9.31 6.50
CA HIS A 126 10.31 -8.23 6.01
C HIS A 126 11.08 -6.91 6.13
N ALA A 127 11.07 -6.10 5.08
CA ALA A 127 11.78 -4.83 5.03
C ALA A 127 11.21 -3.79 6.02
N ARG A 128 9.94 -3.93 6.40
CA ARG A 128 9.20 -3.00 7.27
C ARG A 128 8.45 -3.75 8.37
N SER A 129 8.15 -3.08 9.48
CA SER A 129 7.28 -3.61 10.54
C SER A 129 5.82 -3.75 10.10
N ALA A 130 5.02 -4.54 10.82
CA ALA A 130 3.63 -4.83 10.46
C ALA A 130 2.71 -3.60 10.41
N GLY A 131 3.01 -2.54 11.19
CA GLY A 131 2.23 -1.30 11.21
C GLY A 131 2.24 -0.55 9.86
N TRP A 132 3.29 -0.74 9.07
CA TRP A 132 3.42 -0.12 7.75
C TRP A 132 2.47 -0.69 6.70
N ALA A 133 1.81 -1.82 6.98
CA ALA A 133 0.69 -2.29 6.14
C ALA A 133 -0.49 -1.30 6.12
N TRP A 134 -0.59 -0.47 7.16
CA TRP A 134 -1.60 0.57 7.31
C TRP A 134 -1.01 1.95 7.07
N GLY A 135 0.02 2.32 7.83
CA GLY A 135 0.62 3.65 7.77
C GLY A 135 1.30 3.96 6.44
N GLY A 136 1.70 2.93 5.68
CA GLY A 136 2.39 3.09 4.41
C GLY A 136 1.56 3.81 3.34
N TRP A 137 0.23 3.78 3.44
CA TRP A 137 -0.67 4.36 2.44
C TRP A 137 -1.09 5.80 2.75
N VAL A 138 -0.95 6.23 4.00
CA VAL A 138 -1.48 7.53 4.47
C VAL A 138 -0.38 8.59 4.54
N VAL A 139 0.85 8.18 4.84
CA VAL A 139 1.98 9.10 4.99
C VAL A 139 2.50 9.49 3.59
N PRO A 140 2.40 10.76 3.16
CA PRO A 140 2.56 11.16 1.75
C PRO A 140 3.87 10.69 1.10
N PHE A 141 5.02 11.02 1.69
CA PHE A 141 6.32 10.62 1.14
C PHE A 141 6.50 9.11 1.15
N VAL A 142 6.09 8.47 2.23
CA VAL A 142 6.25 7.03 2.44
C VAL A 142 5.38 6.21 1.48
N SER A 143 4.21 6.76 1.10
CA SER A 143 3.27 6.15 0.16
C SER A 143 3.85 5.90 -1.23
N LEU A 144 4.97 6.55 -1.57
CA LEU A 144 5.65 6.37 -2.85
C LEU A 144 6.46 5.08 -2.97
N TRP A 145 6.78 4.39 -1.86
CA TRP A 145 7.54 3.12 -1.96
C TRP A 145 7.31 2.10 -0.84
N PHE A 146 6.75 2.45 0.31
CA PHE A 146 6.50 1.45 1.38
C PHE A 146 5.39 0.46 1.02
N PRO A 147 4.26 0.87 0.41
CA PRO A 147 3.24 -0.09 0.02
C PRO A 147 3.78 -1.17 -0.93
N TYR A 148 4.60 -0.76 -1.91
CA TYR A 148 5.35 -1.69 -2.76
C TYR A 148 6.18 -2.69 -1.96
N GLN A 149 6.98 -2.21 -1.01
CA GLN A 149 7.81 -3.08 -0.18
C GLN A 149 6.96 -4.07 0.63
N VAL A 150 5.86 -3.61 1.24
CA VAL A 150 4.98 -4.46 2.04
C VAL A 150 4.32 -5.54 1.18
N VAL A 151 3.72 -5.17 0.04
CA VAL A 151 3.08 -6.13 -0.88
C VAL A 151 4.09 -7.11 -1.45
N ARG A 152 5.26 -6.62 -1.87
CA ARG A 152 6.35 -7.45 -2.39
C ARG A 152 6.79 -8.50 -1.38
N ASP A 153 6.96 -8.09 -0.13
CA ASP A 153 7.48 -8.96 0.92
C ASP A 153 6.49 -10.09 1.25
N VAL A 154 5.18 -9.81 1.33
CA VAL A 154 4.15 -10.84 1.57
C VAL A 154 3.88 -11.74 0.36
N SER A 155 4.38 -11.34 -0.81
CA SER A 155 4.21 -12.07 -2.07
C SER A 155 5.44 -12.88 -2.47
N ARG A 156 6.48 -12.92 -1.63
CA ARG A 156 7.67 -13.73 -1.88
C ARG A 156 7.32 -15.21 -1.89
N ASP A 157 7.80 -15.89 -2.91
CA ASP A 157 7.81 -17.34 -2.94
C ASP A 157 8.77 -17.86 -1.84
N PRO A 158 8.31 -18.74 -0.93
CA PRO A 158 9.16 -19.29 0.10
C PRO A 158 10.35 -20.12 -0.42
N ALA A 159 10.21 -20.76 -1.58
CA ALA A 159 11.28 -21.62 -2.13
C ALA A 159 12.40 -20.80 -2.78
N SER A 160 12.04 -19.77 -3.55
CA SER A 160 13.01 -18.95 -4.29
C SER A 160 13.36 -17.63 -3.61
N GLY A 161 12.60 -17.19 -2.60
CA GLY A 161 12.71 -15.87 -1.96
C GLY A 161 12.33 -14.70 -2.87
N ARG A 162 11.90 -14.97 -4.11
CA ARG A 162 11.62 -13.95 -5.12
C ARG A 162 10.14 -13.60 -5.16
N SER A 163 9.84 -12.35 -5.48
CA SER A 163 8.49 -11.86 -5.71
C SER A 163 8.16 -11.84 -7.20
N SER A 164 6.88 -12.00 -7.55
CA SER A 164 6.42 -11.90 -8.95
C SER A 164 6.74 -10.53 -9.57
N PRO A 165 7.18 -10.44 -10.84
CA PRO A 165 7.37 -9.17 -11.54
C PRO A 165 6.06 -8.38 -11.68
N LEU A 166 4.91 -9.06 -11.57
CA LEU A 166 3.57 -8.45 -11.53
C LEU A 166 3.48 -7.31 -10.51
N ILE A 167 4.17 -7.42 -9.38
CA ILE A 167 4.13 -6.41 -8.32
C ILE A 167 4.81 -5.11 -8.76
N GLY A 168 5.89 -5.22 -9.54
CA GLY A 168 6.56 -4.06 -10.13
C GLY A 168 5.67 -3.36 -11.15
N TRP A 169 5.03 -4.12 -12.04
CA TRP A 169 4.09 -3.58 -13.03
C TRP A 169 2.85 -2.95 -12.39
N TRP A 170 2.27 -3.62 -11.40
CA TRP A 170 1.17 -3.07 -10.61
C TRP A 170 1.56 -1.75 -9.96
N TRP A 171 2.73 -1.68 -9.33
CA TRP A 171 3.17 -0.46 -8.64
C TRP A 171 3.42 0.68 -9.61
N ALA A 172 4.05 0.41 -10.76
CA ALA A 172 4.26 1.42 -11.80
C ALA A 172 2.91 1.95 -12.32
N ALA A 173 1.95 1.06 -12.62
CA ALA A 173 0.62 1.46 -13.06
C ALA A 173 -0.12 2.27 -11.99
N TRP A 174 -0.01 1.88 -10.71
CA TRP A 174 -0.58 2.61 -9.58
C TRP A 174 -0.02 4.04 -9.48
N LEU A 175 1.29 4.22 -9.60
CA LEU A 175 1.90 5.56 -9.58
C LEU A 175 1.44 6.43 -10.75
N VAL A 176 1.35 5.85 -11.96
CA VAL A 176 0.82 6.57 -13.13
C VAL A 176 -0.62 6.98 -12.90
N PHE A 177 -1.45 6.10 -12.34
CA PHE A 177 -2.83 6.42 -11.98
C PHE A 177 -2.90 7.59 -10.97
N VAL A 178 -2.20 7.49 -9.83
CA VAL A 178 -2.23 8.54 -8.80
C VAL A 178 -1.80 9.91 -9.35
N VAL A 179 -0.78 9.95 -10.22
CA VAL A 179 -0.35 11.20 -10.86
C VAL A 179 -1.39 11.71 -11.86
N SER A 180 -2.01 10.82 -12.63
CA SER A 180 -3.04 11.17 -13.62
C SER A 180 -4.30 11.72 -12.94
N ASP A 181 -4.71 11.09 -11.85
CA ASP A 181 -5.85 11.48 -11.01
C ASP A 181 -5.63 12.84 -10.35
N ALA A 182 -4.46 13.02 -9.71
CA ALA A 182 -4.09 14.31 -9.12
C ALA A 182 -4.02 15.44 -10.17
N PHE A 183 -3.55 15.12 -11.39
CA PHE A 183 -3.54 16.07 -12.50
C PHE A 183 -4.96 16.46 -12.93
N ALA A 184 -5.86 15.49 -13.13
CA ALA A 184 -7.25 15.77 -13.50
C ALA A 184 -7.97 16.63 -12.44
N ALA A 185 -7.84 16.26 -11.16
CA ALA A 185 -8.40 17.02 -10.05
C ALA A 185 -7.86 18.47 -9.97
N SER A 186 -6.60 18.70 -10.37
CA SER A 186 -6.01 20.04 -10.37
C SER A 186 -6.66 21.00 -11.39
N LEU A 187 -7.30 20.48 -12.44
CA LEU A 187 -7.93 21.29 -13.49
C LEU A 187 -9.21 21.99 -13.01
N VAL A 188 -9.84 21.48 -11.95
CA VAL A 188 -11.11 21.99 -11.37
C VAL A 188 -10.85 22.76 -10.06
N GLY A 189 -9.58 23.01 -9.70
CA GLY A 189 -9.15 23.46 -8.37
C GLY A 189 -9.85 24.71 -7.79
N TYR A 190 -9.55 25.00 -6.52
CA TYR A 190 -10.25 25.95 -5.62
C TYR A 190 -10.33 27.45 -6.05
N GLY A 191 -9.91 27.82 -7.26
CA GLY A 191 -9.91 29.19 -7.79
C GLY A 191 -11.00 29.46 -8.83
N ALA A 192 -10.97 30.63 -9.47
CA ALA A 192 -11.80 30.88 -10.65
C ALA A 192 -11.30 29.96 -11.79
N PRO A 193 -12.15 29.06 -12.33
CA PRO A 193 -11.71 28.13 -13.35
C PRO A 193 -11.27 28.88 -14.60
N ASP A 194 -10.06 28.63 -15.07
CA ASP A 194 -9.59 29.15 -16.34
C ASP A 194 -10.20 28.31 -17.50
N PRO A 195 -10.86 28.93 -18.49
CA PRO A 195 -11.45 28.19 -19.61
C PRO A 195 -10.45 27.38 -20.43
N THR A 196 -9.15 27.74 -20.42
CA THR A 196 -8.14 26.98 -21.18
C THR A 196 -7.75 25.70 -20.45
N THR A 197 -7.65 25.72 -19.12
CA THR A 197 -7.38 24.52 -18.32
C THR A 197 -8.57 23.56 -18.32
N LEU A 198 -9.80 24.07 -18.24
CA LEU A 198 -11.02 23.25 -18.23
C LEU A 198 -11.23 22.45 -19.53
N GLN A 199 -10.71 22.90 -20.67
CA GLN A 199 -10.82 22.16 -21.94
C GLN A 199 -10.15 20.79 -21.92
N ALA A 200 -9.21 20.56 -20.99
CA ALA A 200 -8.51 19.31 -20.83
C ALA A 200 -9.20 18.31 -19.89
N LEU A 201 -10.27 18.70 -19.18
CA LEU A 201 -10.87 17.90 -18.11
C LEU A 201 -11.33 16.52 -18.60
N GLY A 202 -12.17 16.46 -19.62
CA GLY A 202 -12.71 15.21 -20.15
C GLY A 202 -11.60 14.26 -20.63
N ALA A 203 -10.56 14.80 -21.28
CA ALA A 203 -9.42 14.02 -21.74
C ALA A 203 -8.56 13.53 -20.56
N ALA A 204 -8.30 14.38 -19.57
CA ALA A 204 -7.53 14.05 -18.38
C ALA A 204 -8.22 12.96 -17.55
N GLU A 205 -9.54 13.07 -17.35
CA GLU A 205 -10.35 12.06 -16.65
C GLU A 205 -10.42 10.75 -17.42
N THR A 206 -10.56 10.79 -18.74
CA THR A 206 -10.50 9.58 -19.59
C THR A 206 -9.15 8.86 -19.45
N TRP A 207 -8.05 9.62 -19.42
CA TRP A 207 -6.71 9.09 -19.20
C TRP A 207 -6.54 8.52 -17.79
N SER A 208 -7.01 9.24 -16.76
CA SER A 208 -7.03 8.78 -15.37
C SER A 208 -7.77 7.45 -15.26
N ALA A 209 -9.00 7.36 -15.78
CA ALA A 209 -9.79 6.13 -15.76
C ALA A 209 -9.11 4.97 -16.50
N ALA A 210 -8.48 5.21 -17.65
CA ALA A 210 -7.73 4.17 -18.37
C ALA A 210 -6.57 3.61 -17.52
N THR A 211 -5.80 4.49 -16.87
CA THR A 211 -4.69 4.09 -16.00
C THR A 211 -5.18 3.42 -14.71
N ALA A 212 -6.32 3.87 -14.17
CA ALA A 212 -7.00 3.24 -13.03
C ALA A 212 -7.42 1.80 -13.36
N VAL A 213 -8.05 1.57 -14.51
CA VAL A 213 -8.45 0.22 -14.98
C VAL A 213 -7.25 -0.71 -15.01
N VAL A 214 -6.12 -0.26 -15.57
CA VAL A 214 -4.88 -1.06 -15.61
C VAL A 214 -4.36 -1.32 -14.18
N GLY A 215 -4.23 -0.27 -13.37
CA GLY A 215 -3.71 -0.37 -12.00
C GLY A 215 -4.55 -1.31 -11.11
N PHE A 216 -5.86 -1.15 -11.09
CA PHE A 216 -6.77 -2.00 -10.32
C PHE A 216 -6.87 -3.41 -10.88
N THR A 217 -6.78 -3.60 -12.20
CA THR A 217 -6.71 -4.96 -12.78
C THR A 217 -5.46 -5.69 -12.29
N LEU A 218 -4.30 -5.05 -12.37
CA LEU A 218 -3.05 -5.62 -11.86
C LEU A 218 -3.11 -5.88 -10.35
N TRP A 219 -3.76 -4.99 -9.59
CA TRP A 219 -4.01 -5.19 -8.17
C TRP A 219 -4.86 -6.45 -7.89
N VAL A 220 -5.97 -6.62 -8.60
CA VAL A 220 -6.82 -7.81 -8.48
C VAL A 220 -6.03 -9.08 -8.80
N LEU A 221 -5.16 -9.05 -9.82
CA LEU A 221 -4.28 -10.17 -10.14
C LEU A 221 -3.29 -10.46 -9.01
N VAL A 222 -2.68 -9.44 -8.41
CA VAL A 222 -1.78 -9.59 -7.24
C VAL A 222 -2.53 -10.24 -6.07
N VAL A 223 -3.69 -9.71 -5.70
CA VAL A 223 -4.48 -10.24 -4.58
C VAL A 223 -4.89 -11.69 -4.83
N ARG A 224 -5.32 -12.03 -6.05
CA ARG A 224 -5.69 -13.40 -6.42
C ARG A 224 -4.51 -14.36 -6.37
N ASP A 225 -3.38 -13.97 -6.95
CA ASP A 225 -2.16 -14.78 -7.02
C ASP A 225 -1.60 -15.08 -5.61
N VAL A 226 -1.49 -14.06 -4.76
CA VAL A 226 -1.05 -14.21 -3.37
C VAL A 226 -2.04 -15.05 -2.55
N THR A 227 -3.34 -14.79 -2.69
CA THR A 227 -4.38 -15.51 -1.94
C THR A 227 -4.45 -16.99 -2.34
N ALA A 228 -4.33 -17.29 -3.64
CA ALA A 228 -4.32 -18.66 -4.14
C ALA A 228 -3.08 -19.44 -3.67
N ARG A 229 -1.90 -18.79 -3.65
CA ARG A 229 -0.68 -19.39 -3.09
C ARG A 229 -0.82 -19.72 -1.62
N HIS A 230 -1.30 -18.78 -0.82
CA HIS A 230 -1.52 -19.00 0.61
C HIS A 230 -2.55 -20.10 0.87
N ARG A 231 -3.60 -20.21 0.05
CA ARG A 231 -4.59 -21.29 0.16
C ARG A 231 -3.93 -22.66 -0.05
N ARG A 232 -3.14 -22.83 -1.11
CA ARG A 232 -2.41 -24.09 -1.39
C ARG A 232 -1.47 -24.49 -0.26
N LEU A 233 -0.75 -23.52 0.34
CA LEU A 233 0.14 -23.75 1.48
C LEU A 233 -0.60 -24.18 2.77
N LEU A 234 -1.84 -23.75 2.93
CA LEU A 234 -2.68 -24.15 4.06
C LEU A 234 -3.29 -25.54 3.85
N GLU A 235 -3.70 -25.85 2.63
CA GLU A 235 -4.29 -27.15 2.27
C GLU A 235 -3.26 -28.28 2.28
N GLY A 236 -2.02 -28.04 1.86
CA GLY A 236 -0.94 -29.06 1.89
C GLY A 236 -0.38 -29.37 3.29
N ARG A 237 -0.98 -28.84 4.37
CA ARG A 237 -0.56 -29.08 5.76
C ARG A 237 -1.67 -29.69 6.64
N ILE A 238 -2.83 -29.96 6.04
CA ILE A 238 -3.93 -30.73 6.66
C ILE A 238 -3.80 -32.17 6.15
#